data_AF-A0A970ZV09-F1
#
_entry.id   AF-A0A970ZV09-F1
#
_cell.length_a   1.000
_cell.length_b   1.000
_cell.length_c   1.000
_cell.angle_alpha   90.00
_cell.angle_beta   90.00
_cell.angle_gamma   90.00
#
_symmetry.space_group_name_H-M   'P 1'
#
loop_
_entity.id
_entity.type
_entity.pdbx_description
1 polymer ?
#
loop_
_entity_poly.entity_id
_entity_poly.type
_entity_poly.pdbx_seq_one_letter_code
_entity_poly.pdbx_strand_id
1 'polypeptide(L)'
;MMSPIPRLIPICVLLLSLFPAVLPGEDWPHFLGPRQDLHSAETGLDFDFPESGLKVLWEVERGRGLAGPVVADGKVVFMHQVDKQE
;
A
#
# COMPACT_ATOMS: atom_id res chain seq x y z
N MET A 1 -23.15 44.08 -5.48
CA MET A 1 -21.85 44.66 -5.07
C MET A 1 -20.97 43.50 -4.62
N MET A 2 -20.06 43.02 -5.48
CA MET A 2 -19.17 41.88 -5.20
C MET A 2 -17.79 42.44 -4.83
N SER A 3 -17.35 42.19 -3.61
CA SER A 3 -16.00 42.54 -3.16
C SER A 3 -14.94 41.73 -3.91
N PRO A 4 -13.79 42.32 -4.29
CA PRO A 4 -12.74 41.60 -5.00
C PRO A 4 -12.13 40.52 -4.09
N ILE A 5 -11.95 39.32 -4.64
CA ILE A 5 -11.29 38.22 -3.94
C ILE A 5 -9.86 38.67 -3.56
N PRO A 6 -9.46 38.61 -2.28
CA PRO A 6 -8.13 39.04 -1.87
C PRO A 6 -7.06 38.19 -2.57
N ARG A 7 -6.08 38.87 -3.19
CA ARG A 7 -5.03 38.26 -4.04
C ARG A 7 -4.19 37.17 -3.36
N LEU A 8 -4.29 37.07 -2.04
CA LEU A 8 -3.63 36.04 -1.22
C LEU A 8 -4.33 34.68 -1.29
N ILE A 9 -5.64 34.64 -1.52
CA ILE A 9 -6.42 33.38 -1.61
C ILE A 9 -5.92 32.46 -2.73
N PRO A 10 -5.77 32.90 -3.99
CA PRO A 10 -5.28 32.01 -5.05
C PRO A 10 -3.83 31.55 -4.82
N ILE A 11 -3.00 32.36 -4.16
CA ILE A 11 -1.63 31.99 -3.79
C ILE A 11 -1.63 30.87 -2.75
N CYS A 12 -2.46 30.98 -1.71
CA CYS A 12 -2.59 29.93 -0.69
C CYS A 12 -3.13 28.62 -1.28
N VAL A 13 -4.09 28.69 -2.22
CA VAL A 13 -4.64 27.49 -2.90
C VAL A 13 -3.57 26.81 -3.76
N LEU A 14 -2.78 27.59 -4.52
CA LEU A 14 -1.69 27.07 -5.34
C LEU A 14 -0.61 26.41 -4.45
N LEU A 15 -0.25 27.03 -3.32
CA LEU A 15 0.73 26.50 -2.38
C LEU A 15 0.25 25.21 -1.69
N LEU A 16 -1.04 25.09 -1.38
CA LEU A 16 -1.61 23.88 -0.77
C LEU A 16 -1.60 22.67 -1.73
N SER A 17 -1.75 22.92 -3.04
CA SER A 17 -1.74 21.86 -4.07
C SER A 17 -0.37 21.24 -4.34
N LEU A 18 0.71 21.84 -3.83
CA LEU A 18 2.08 21.34 -3.98
C LEU A 18 2.44 20.25 -2.96
N PHE A 19 1.61 20.02 -1.94
CA PHE A 19 1.83 18.94 -0.99
C PHE A 19 1.19 17.65 -1.51
N PRO A 20 1.98 16.61 -1.82
CA PRO A 20 1.42 15.31 -2.15
C PRO A 20 0.63 14.82 -0.94
N ALA A 21 -0.58 14.30 -1.19
CA ALA A 21 -1.34 13.61 -0.16
C ALA A 21 -0.51 12.41 0.31
N VAL A 22 -0.04 12.45 1.56
CA VAL A 22 0.50 11.26 2.21
C VAL A 22 -0.71 10.35 2.44
N LEU A 23 -0.85 9.32 1.60
CA LEU A 23 -1.82 8.27 1.87
C LEU A 23 -1.29 7.47 3.07
N PRO A 24 -2.06 7.34 4.16
CA PRO A 24 -1.65 6.57 5.31
C PRO A 24 -1.66 5.08 4.95
N GLY A 25 -0.51 4.55 4.55
CA GLY A 25 -0.20 3.13 4.72
C GLY A 25 0.27 2.88 6.15
N GLU A 26 -0.05 1.73 6.72
CA GLU A 26 0.48 1.34 8.03
C GLU A 26 1.76 0.52 7.85
N ASP A 27 2.90 1.11 8.22
CA ASP A 27 4.17 0.41 8.19
C ASP A 27 4.21 -0.70 9.25
N TRP A 28 4.79 -1.85 8.88
CA TRP A 28 4.99 -3.01 9.75
C TRP A 28 6.47 -3.17 10.11
N PRO A 29 6.97 -2.42 11.12
CA PRO A 29 8.40 -2.39 11.44
C PRO A 29 8.91 -3.68 12.10
N HIS A 30 8.01 -4.51 12.61
CA HIS A 30 8.34 -5.78 13.26
C HIS A 30 7.27 -6.84 13.01
N PHE A 31 7.60 -8.09 13.37
CA PHE A 31 6.67 -9.21 13.31
C PHE A 31 5.37 -8.89 14.07
N LEU A 32 4.25 -9.38 13.53
CA LEU A 32 2.87 -9.13 14.00
C LEU A 32 2.35 -7.70 13.80
N GLY A 33 3.10 -6.82 13.11
CA GLY A 33 2.68 -5.45 12.83
C GLY A 33 2.80 -4.53 14.04
N PRO A 34 2.50 -3.22 13.89
CA PRO A 34 2.77 -2.20 14.91
C PRO A 34 2.03 -2.41 16.23
N ARG A 35 0.92 -3.15 16.21
CA ARG A 35 0.12 -3.51 17.40
C ARG A 35 0.39 -4.93 17.91
N GLN A 36 1.27 -5.66 17.24
CA GLN A 36 1.59 -7.05 17.53
C GLN A 36 0.38 -8.01 17.51
N ASP A 37 -0.61 -7.71 16.68
CA ASP A 37 -1.91 -8.39 16.62
C ASP A 37 -2.21 -9.04 15.26
N LEU A 38 -1.29 -8.95 14.28
CA LEU A 38 -1.46 -9.43 12.91
C LEU A 38 -2.62 -8.78 12.12
N HIS A 39 -3.13 -7.62 12.55
CA HIS A 39 -4.21 -6.92 11.85
C HIS A 39 -3.73 -5.64 11.17
N SER A 40 -4.17 -5.42 9.93
CA SER A 40 -4.06 -4.12 9.26
C SER A 40 -5.17 -3.18 9.74
N ALA A 41 -4.86 -1.89 9.89
CA ALA A 41 -5.86 -0.86 10.14
C ALA A 41 -6.60 -0.36 8.88
N GLU A 42 -6.29 -0.93 7.71
CA GLU A 42 -6.84 -0.51 6.41
C GLU A 42 -8.36 -0.75 6.33
N THR A 43 -9.08 0.21 5.74
CA THR A 43 -10.54 0.18 5.58
C THR A 43 -10.92 0.70 4.20
N GLY A 44 -12.19 0.51 3.81
CA GLY A 44 -12.67 0.98 2.50
C GLY A 44 -12.15 0.17 1.31
N LEU A 45 -11.64 -1.03 1.56
CA LEU A 45 -11.28 -1.98 0.53
C LEU A 45 -12.55 -2.49 -0.17
N ASP A 46 -12.49 -2.53 -1.49
CA ASP A 46 -13.53 -3.14 -2.33
C ASP A 46 -13.29 -4.64 -2.38
N PHE A 47 -14.25 -5.40 -1.85
CA PHE A 47 -14.24 -6.86 -1.85
C PHE A 47 -15.26 -7.45 -2.84
N ASP A 48 -15.91 -6.62 -3.66
CA ASP A 48 -16.84 -7.06 -4.71
C ASP A 48 -16.06 -7.54 -5.94
N PHE A 49 -15.35 -8.64 -5.77
CA PHE A 49 -14.56 -9.24 -6.85
C PHE A 49 -15.47 -9.90 -7.89
N PRO A 50 -15.12 -9.78 -9.20
CA PRO A 50 -15.85 -10.49 -10.24
C PRO A 50 -15.69 -12.01 -10.05
N GLU A 51 -16.68 -12.79 -10.49
CA GLU A 51 -16.63 -14.27 -10.41
C GLU A 51 -15.41 -14.86 -11.13
N SER A 52 -14.93 -14.20 -12.18
CA SER A 52 -13.71 -14.58 -12.91
C SER A 52 -12.41 -14.34 -12.14
N GLY A 53 -12.48 -13.67 -10.98
CA GLY A 53 -11.33 -13.23 -10.19
C GLY A 53 -10.68 -11.94 -10.68
N LEU A 54 -9.78 -11.39 -9.85
CA LEU A 54 -8.97 -10.23 -10.17
C LEU A 54 -7.97 -10.53 -11.29
N LYS A 55 -7.63 -9.50 -12.08
CA LYS A 55 -6.58 -9.59 -13.09
C LYS A 55 -5.22 -9.83 -12.42
N VAL A 56 -4.56 -10.93 -12.76
CA VAL A 56 -3.17 -11.20 -12.35
C VAL A 56 -2.24 -10.22 -13.06
N LEU A 57 -1.46 -9.45 -12.31
CA LEU A 57 -0.49 -8.49 -12.85
C LEU A 57 0.85 -9.13 -13.14
N TRP A 58 1.29 -10.07 -12.29
CA TRP A 58 2.54 -10.79 -12.42
C TRP A 58 2.46 -12.09 -11.61
N GLU A 59 3.31 -13.05 -11.97
CA GLU A 59 3.52 -14.30 -11.25
C GLU A 59 5.00 -14.68 -11.38
N VAL A 60 5.51 -15.44 -10.41
CA VAL A 60 6.88 -15.93 -10.41
C VAL A 60 6.91 -17.40 -10.00
N GLU A 61 7.62 -18.23 -10.76
CA GLU A 61 7.85 -19.64 -10.39
C GLU A 61 8.77 -19.71 -9.17
N ARG A 62 8.40 -20.53 -8.18
CA ARG A 62 9.19 -20.73 -6.95
C ARG A 62 9.10 -22.14 -6.41
N GLY A 63 10.08 -22.50 -5.57
CA GLY A 63 10.03 -23.71 -4.74
C GLY A 63 9.05 -23.60 -3.56
N ARG A 64 9.09 -24.57 -2.64
CA ARG A 64 8.23 -24.59 -1.45
C ARG A 64 8.49 -23.37 -0.56
N GLY A 65 7.43 -22.69 -0.14
CA GLY A 65 7.52 -21.50 0.71
C GLY A 65 7.77 -21.89 2.17
N LEU A 66 8.62 -21.14 2.87
CA LEU A 66 8.95 -21.37 4.28
C LEU A 66 8.26 -20.36 5.21
N ALA A 67 7.92 -19.19 4.69
CA ALA A 67 7.24 -18.12 5.41
C ALA A 67 6.32 -17.34 4.46
N GLY A 68 5.40 -16.55 5.03
CA GLY A 68 4.60 -15.61 4.25
C GLY A 68 5.46 -14.54 3.58
N PRO A 69 5.11 -14.07 2.36
CA PRO A 69 5.81 -12.97 1.71
C PRO A 69 5.58 -11.65 2.47
N VAL A 70 6.54 -10.74 2.39
CA VAL A 70 6.46 -9.37 2.94
C VAL A 70 6.66 -8.36 1.82
N VAL A 71 5.95 -7.24 1.89
CA VAL A 71 6.14 -6.10 0.98
C VAL A 71 6.80 -4.96 1.74
N ALA A 72 7.93 -4.47 1.24
CA ALA A 72 8.63 -3.32 1.81
C ALA A 72 9.36 -2.55 0.71
N ASP A 73 9.26 -1.22 0.73
CA ASP A 73 9.97 -0.33 -0.21
C ASP A 73 9.81 -0.76 -1.69
N GLY A 74 8.56 -1.04 -2.07
CA GLY A 74 8.17 -1.46 -3.43
C GLY A 74 8.66 -2.86 -3.86
N LYS A 75 9.16 -3.68 -2.93
CA LYS A 75 9.69 -5.03 -3.21
C LYS A 75 8.89 -6.08 -2.47
N VAL A 76 8.73 -7.24 -3.09
CA VAL A 76 8.21 -8.44 -2.44
C VAL A 76 9.39 -9.32 -2.04
N VAL A 77 9.50 -9.63 -0.75
CA VAL A 77 10.52 -10.51 -0.19
C VAL A 77 9.85 -11.76 0.35
N PHE A 78 10.33 -12.93 -0.06
CA PHE A 78 9.78 -14.21 0.38
C PHE A 78 10.88 -15.26 0.46
N MET A 79 10.67 -16.27 1.30
CA MET A 79 11.59 -17.40 1.46
C MET A 79 11.02 -18.62 0.77
N HIS A 80 11.82 -19.23 -0.11
CA HIS A 80 11.47 -20.48 -0.77
C HIS A 80 12.67 -21.41 -0.89
N GLN A 81 12.40 -22.71 -1.02
CA GLN A 81 13.42 -23.70 -1.34
C GLN A 81 14.00 -23.45 -2.73
N VAL A 82 15.31 -23.54 -2.83
CA VAL A 82 16.05 -23.57 -4.09
C VAL A 82 16.35 -25.05 -4.39
N ASP A 83 16.17 -25.48 -5.65
CA ASP A 83 16.51 -26.82 -6.12
C ASP A 83 15.75 -28.03 -5.52
N LYS A 84 14.60 -27.81 -4.88
CA LYS A 84 13.73 -28.87 -4.30
C LYS A 84 14.42 -29.78 -3.27
N GLN A 85 15.48 -29.31 -2.62
CA GLN A 85 16.13 -30.03 -1.53
C GLN A 85 15.48 -29.64 -0.20
N GLU A 86 15.26 -30.63 0.67
CA GLU A 86 14.75 -30.45 2.04
C GLU A 86 15.83 -29.98 3.00
#